data_AF-A0A094EHK6-F1
#
_entry.id   AF-A0A094EHK6-F1
#
_cell.length_a   1.000
_cell.length_b   1.000
_cell.length_c   1.000
_cell.angle_alpha   90.00
_cell.angle_beta   90.00
_cell.angle_gamma   90.00
#
_symmetry.space_group_name_H-M   'P 1'
#
loop_
_entity.id
_entity.type
_entity.pdbx_description
1 polymer ?
#
loop_
_entity_poly.entity_id
_entity_poly.type
_entity_poly.pdbx_seq_one_letter_code
_entity_poly.pdbx_strand_id
1 'polypeptide(L)'
;MLGRLWSRLIVHFWAAEIERAANEGGEPTPIEYLQRAYEQTLEATTQPTEWQGTTTATGAQLHFENIDADGAERPVLYVTNLGDSQVLILRPGNSKVLFKTEPQWHWFDCPRQLGTNSPDTPRGAAVMDKVVVEVGDVVLAVSDGVTDNLWEHEVVSCVVSGMKEWEEAEMAAKAGSVTKGRMQFVAEKLMNAARVIAQDPFAESPFMEHAIEEGLAMEGGKLDDISVVVGLIRRNDGGRNPLSKLFCFGENHLSPKRSYQRPSAENTPTYLPLPSSLSHTYIPPKEENNKMRGKRSKQYKKLMQQYGLAFGFREPYQVLLDADIIRDADKFKMDLIGGLERTLHGQVKPMITQCSMRHLYNAAKEPGVSFLIDKAKLFERRRCGHLPADYPEPLSAESCISSVVDAKGSGRNKHCYVVASQDVEVRRRMRAVLGVPLVYINRSVMIMEPMAEASGSQRDREEKGKFRDGLRGRASGSVGMKRKREDGEEGAGEVKKKKVYGQPKGPNPLSVKKAKKEGEGVVRKVRAPRERSEKSEKSEKSEEGGADGEAAEGEVKKKTRRKRKAGAGAGAGEGEGGAPVAAEAADAGEGMEA
;
A
#
# COMPACT_ATOMS: atom_id res chain seq x y z
N MET A 1 27.26 12.31 7.60
CA MET A 1 27.04 13.12 8.82
C MET A 1 26.32 14.46 8.57
N LEU A 2 26.05 14.86 7.31
CA LEU A 2 25.66 16.24 6.96
C LEU A 2 24.15 16.55 7.02
N GLY A 3 23.26 15.57 6.80
CA GLY A 3 21.80 15.80 6.86
C GLY A 3 21.29 16.30 8.22
N ARG A 4 22.01 15.96 9.31
CA ARG A 4 21.71 16.39 10.69
C ARG A 4 21.82 17.90 10.94
N LEU A 5 22.35 18.69 9.99
CA LEU A 5 22.44 20.14 10.18
C LEU A 5 21.06 20.80 10.11
N TRP A 6 20.21 20.37 9.17
CA TRP A 6 18.95 21.03 8.86
C TRP A 6 17.92 20.90 9.99
N SER A 7 17.70 19.67 10.47
CA SER A 7 16.85 19.37 11.65
C SER A 7 17.32 20.10 12.92
N ARG A 8 18.63 20.17 13.15
CA ARG A 8 19.21 20.89 14.30
C ARG A 8 19.01 22.40 14.23
N LEU A 9 19.17 23.01 13.05
CA LEU A 9 18.95 24.45 12.86
C LEU A 9 17.47 24.81 13.05
N ILE A 10 16.54 24.03 12.48
CA ILE A 10 15.10 24.20 12.68
C ILE A 10 14.75 24.18 14.18
N VAL A 11 15.16 23.13 14.90
CA VAL A 11 14.87 23.01 16.35
C VAL A 11 15.54 24.14 17.16
N HIS A 12 16.77 24.53 16.81
CA HIS A 12 17.48 25.62 17.49
C HIS A 12 16.80 26.98 17.33
N PHE A 13 16.49 27.38 16.09
CA PHE A 13 15.83 28.66 15.83
C PHE A 13 14.38 28.67 16.32
N TRP A 14 13.66 27.55 16.25
CA TRP A 14 12.28 27.44 16.75
C TRP A 14 12.24 27.58 18.28
N ALA A 15 13.20 26.97 18.99
CA ALA A 15 13.37 27.19 20.43
C ALA A 15 13.71 28.64 20.76
N ALA A 16 14.63 29.27 20.04
CA ALA A 16 15.02 30.67 20.27
C ALA A 16 13.85 31.65 20.02
N GLU A 17 13.04 31.44 18.98
CA GLU A 17 11.84 32.24 18.70
C GLU A 17 10.78 32.09 19.80
N ILE A 18 10.60 30.88 20.34
CA ILE A 18 9.66 30.61 21.44
C ILE A 18 10.16 31.18 22.78
N GLU A 19 11.45 31.08 23.09
CA GLU A 19 12.05 31.75 24.25
C GLU A 19 11.93 33.27 24.13
N ARG A 20 12.11 33.85 22.93
CA ARG A 20 11.88 35.29 22.72
C ARG A 20 10.42 35.67 22.96
N ALA A 21 9.48 34.96 22.34
CA ALA A 21 8.05 35.23 22.49
C ALA A 21 7.54 35.08 23.94
N ALA A 22 8.10 34.13 24.69
CA ALA A 22 7.79 33.95 26.12
C ALA A 22 8.21 35.15 26.97
N ASN A 23 9.29 35.85 26.59
CA ASN A 23 9.72 37.09 27.26
C ASN A 23 8.89 38.32 26.82
N GLU A 24 8.26 38.29 25.65
CA GLU A 24 7.41 39.38 25.12
C GLU A 24 5.98 39.36 25.72
N GLY A 25 5.53 38.24 26.29
CA GLY A 25 4.31 38.16 27.10
C GLY A 25 2.98 38.10 26.34
N GLY A 26 2.98 37.67 25.08
CA GLY A 26 1.78 37.52 24.24
C GLY A 26 1.19 36.09 24.21
N GLU A 27 0.04 35.94 23.53
CA GLU A 27 -0.52 34.61 23.21
C GLU A 27 0.42 33.86 22.24
N PRO A 28 0.73 32.56 22.48
CA PRO A 28 1.62 31.80 21.63
C PRO A 28 1.12 31.65 20.19
N THR A 29 2.01 31.88 19.23
CA THR A 29 1.78 31.62 17.79
C THR A 29 2.80 30.62 17.21
N PRO A 30 2.75 29.32 17.60
CA PRO A 30 3.78 28.33 17.25
C PRO A 30 4.12 28.20 15.76
N ILE A 31 3.12 28.33 14.88
CA ILE A 31 3.29 28.25 13.42
C ILE A 31 4.13 29.42 12.91
N GLU A 32 3.96 30.62 13.46
CA GLU A 32 4.76 31.80 13.08
C GLU A 32 6.19 31.69 13.60
N TYR A 33 6.40 31.13 14.79
CA TYR A 33 7.74 30.83 15.32
C TYR A 33 8.45 29.79 14.44
N LEU A 34 7.75 28.74 14.01
CA LEU A 34 8.28 27.72 13.10
C LEU A 34 8.56 28.30 11.69
N GLN A 35 7.72 29.20 11.21
CA GLN A 35 7.93 29.92 9.93
C GLN A 35 9.22 30.75 9.96
N ARG A 36 9.45 31.52 11.03
CA ARG A 36 10.69 32.31 11.20
C ARG A 36 11.91 31.41 11.34
N ALA A 37 11.79 30.29 12.07
CA ALA A 37 12.85 29.30 12.21
C ALA A 37 13.22 28.62 10.87
N TYR A 38 12.22 28.37 10.01
CA TYR A 38 12.40 27.87 8.65
C TYR A 38 13.13 28.88 7.75
N GLU A 39 12.74 30.15 7.80
CA GLU A 39 13.39 31.25 7.07
C GLU A 39 14.86 31.44 7.51
N GLN A 40 15.12 31.47 8.82
CA GLN A 40 16.48 31.53 9.39
C GLN A 40 17.32 30.31 9.02
N THR A 41 16.72 29.11 8.98
CA THR A 41 17.41 27.89 8.53
C THR A 41 17.78 27.97 7.05
N LEU A 42 16.89 28.45 6.18
CA LEU A 42 17.18 28.64 4.76
C LEU A 42 18.32 29.64 4.54
N GLU A 43 18.30 30.78 5.23
CA GLU A 43 19.38 31.77 5.15
C GLU A 43 20.73 31.17 5.60
N ALA A 44 20.76 30.55 6.78
CA ALA A 44 21.96 29.91 7.34
C ALA A 44 22.48 28.71 6.53
N THR A 45 21.64 28.12 5.65
CA THR A 45 22.02 26.99 4.79
C THR A 45 22.27 27.36 3.33
N THR A 46 22.09 28.64 2.95
CA THR A 46 22.31 29.10 1.56
C THR A 46 23.70 29.71 1.34
N GLN A 47 24.34 30.28 2.36
CA GLN A 47 25.65 30.94 2.26
C GLN A 47 26.62 30.45 3.34
N PRO A 48 27.93 30.25 3.04
CA PRO A 48 28.61 30.36 1.75
C PRO A 48 28.54 29.08 0.88
N THR A 49 27.85 28.03 1.35
CA THR A 49 27.67 26.76 0.64
C THR A 49 26.20 26.36 0.71
N GLU A 50 25.62 25.90 -0.40
CA GLU A 50 24.23 25.44 -0.44
C GLU A 50 24.09 24.07 0.25
N TRP A 51 23.50 24.05 1.44
CA TRP A 51 23.24 22.84 2.23
C TRP A 51 21.79 22.40 2.11
N GLN A 52 21.54 21.41 1.25
CA GLN A 52 20.21 20.84 1.07
C GLN A 52 19.87 19.86 2.20
N GLY A 53 18.69 20.02 2.80
CA GLY A 53 18.12 19.11 3.79
C GLY A 53 16.60 19.11 3.78
N THR A 54 16.03 18.12 4.45
CA THR A 54 14.60 18.05 4.79
C THR A 54 14.43 17.53 6.22
N THR A 55 13.31 17.87 6.87
CA THR A 55 12.97 17.41 8.23
C THR A 55 11.46 17.51 8.48
N THR A 56 10.90 16.57 9.23
CA THR A 56 9.59 16.74 9.89
C THR A 56 9.76 17.66 11.10
N ALA A 57 8.69 18.31 11.56
CA ALA A 57 8.74 19.23 12.70
C ALA A 57 7.53 19.06 13.60
N THR A 58 7.77 18.61 14.83
CA THR A 58 6.73 18.34 15.81
C THR A 58 7.12 18.96 17.14
N GLY A 59 6.17 19.55 17.86
CA GLY A 59 6.47 20.10 19.17
C GLY A 59 5.24 20.46 20.01
N ALA A 60 5.50 20.72 21.28
CA ALA A 60 4.49 21.11 22.25
C ALA A 60 5.02 22.23 23.15
N GLN A 61 4.27 23.34 23.21
CA GLN A 61 4.56 24.51 24.03
C GLN A 61 3.52 24.63 25.15
N LEU A 62 3.97 24.62 26.41
CA LEU A 62 3.09 24.85 27.56
C LEU A 62 2.90 26.35 27.81
N HIS A 63 1.64 26.75 28.00
CA HIS A 63 1.22 28.11 28.32
C HIS A 63 0.09 28.09 29.37
N PHE A 64 -0.30 29.27 29.87
CA PHE A 64 -1.39 29.43 30.84
C PHE A 64 -2.40 30.45 30.33
N GLU A 65 -3.68 30.19 30.53
CA GLU A 65 -4.75 31.13 30.20
C GLU A 65 -5.49 31.59 31.45
N ASN A 66 -5.76 32.89 31.52
CA ASN A 66 -6.60 33.48 32.55
C ASN A 66 -8.06 33.46 32.10
N ILE A 67 -8.75 32.34 32.31
CA ILE A 67 -10.21 32.27 32.15
C ILE A 67 -10.81 31.45 33.30
N ASP A 68 -11.12 32.17 34.37
CA ASP A 68 -12.32 32.01 35.20
C ASP A 68 -12.57 33.34 35.95
N ALA A 69 -13.80 33.58 36.39
CA ALA A 69 -14.16 34.81 37.14
C ALA A 69 -13.42 34.92 38.49
N ASP A 70 -12.88 33.80 38.97
CA ASP A 70 -12.12 33.67 40.22
C ASP A 70 -10.59 33.84 40.02
N GLY A 71 -10.12 34.09 38.79
CA GLY A 71 -8.70 34.34 38.51
C GLY A 71 -7.79 33.10 38.52
N ALA A 72 -8.35 31.91 38.24
CA ALA A 72 -7.58 30.68 38.16
C ALA A 72 -6.83 30.55 36.81
N GLU A 73 -5.52 30.28 36.87
CA GLU A 73 -4.70 29.96 35.69
C GLU A 73 -4.95 28.53 35.22
N ARG A 74 -5.48 28.36 34.00
CA ARG A 74 -5.63 27.03 33.38
C ARG A 74 -4.42 26.70 32.50
N PRO A 75 -3.73 25.55 32.68
CA PRO A 75 -2.63 25.17 31.82
C PRO A 75 -3.15 24.64 30.47
N VAL A 76 -2.55 25.12 29.38
CA VAL A 76 -2.91 24.78 28.01
C VAL A 76 -1.65 24.43 27.22
N LEU A 77 -1.70 23.33 26.49
CA LEU A 77 -0.63 22.86 25.62
C LEU A 77 -0.96 23.20 24.17
N TYR A 78 -0.08 23.97 23.53
CA TYR A 78 -0.12 24.28 22.11
C TYR A 78 0.74 23.25 21.38
N VAL A 79 0.10 22.29 20.74
CA VAL A 79 0.76 21.23 19.97
C VAL A 79 0.87 21.66 18.52
N THR A 80 2.04 21.51 17.91
CA THR A 80 2.29 21.83 16.50
C THR A 80 2.83 20.59 15.80
N ASN A 81 2.24 20.20 14.67
CA ASN A 81 2.70 19.05 13.90
C ASN A 81 2.85 19.38 12.40
N LEU A 82 3.95 18.91 11.81
CA LEU A 82 4.22 18.89 10.38
C LEU A 82 5.02 17.63 10.05
N GLY A 83 4.34 16.62 9.49
CA GLY A 83 4.89 15.31 9.19
C GLY A 83 4.13 14.16 9.85
N ASP A 84 4.76 12.98 9.85
CA ASP A 84 4.24 11.70 10.37
C ASP A 84 4.62 11.40 11.82
N SER A 85 5.69 12.00 12.35
CA SER A 85 5.98 12.06 13.79
C SER A 85 4.75 12.58 14.58
N GLN A 86 4.55 12.12 15.82
CA GLN A 86 3.30 12.34 16.57
C GLN A 86 3.52 12.89 17.98
N VAL A 87 2.57 13.69 18.46
CA VAL A 87 2.40 14.02 19.88
C VAL A 87 1.22 13.25 20.45
N LEU A 88 1.41 12.60 21.60
CA LEU A 88 0.36 11.97 22.39
C LEU A 88 0.34 12.60 23.78
N ILE A 89 -0.84 12.94 24.28
CA ILE A 89 -1.04 13.44 25.64
C ILE A 89 -1.80 12.37 26.42
N LEU A 90 -1.20 11.86 27.49
CA LEU A 90 -1.71 10.77 28.30
C LEU A 90 -2.03 11.25 29.71
N ARG A 91 -3.11 10.72 30.30
CA ARG A 91 -3.41 10.85 31.73
C ARG A 91 -3.13 9.52 32.43
N PRO A 92 -2.01 9.36 33.17
CA PRO A 92 -1.67 8.09 33.79
C PRO A 92 -2.70 7.60 34.82
N GLY A 93 -3.36 8.53 35.53
CA GLY A 93 -4.33 8.21 36.59
C GLY A 93 -5.56 7.41 36.15
N ASN A 94 -5.93 7.47 34.86
CA ASN A 94 -7.02 6.68 34.27
C ASN A 94 -6.59 5.91 33.01
N SER A 95 -5.28 5.85 32.72
CA SER A 95 -4.69 5.21 31.53
C SER A 95 -5.35 5.66 30.20
N LYS A 96 -5.76 6.92 30.09
CA LYS A 96 -6.47 7.44 28.92
C LYS A 96 -5.57 8.34 28.06
N VAL A 97 -5.66 8.19 26.74
CA VAL A 97 -5.19 9.18 25.76
C VAL A 97 -6.17 10.36 25.75
N LEU A 98 -5.68 11.56 26.07
CA LEU A 98 -6.45 12.80 26.02
C LEU A 98 -6.47 13.39 24.60
N PHE A 99 -5.33 13.31 23.91
CA PHE A 99 -5.13 13.88 22.59
C PHE A 99 -4.01 13.14 21.84
N LYS A 100 -4.13 13.10 20.51
CA LYS A 100 -3.14 12.57 19.57
C LYS A 100 -3.19 13.38 18.29
N THR A 101 -2.03 13.77 17.76
CA THR A 101 -1.93 14.47 16.46
C THR A 101 -2.20 13.53 15.30
N GLU A 102 -2.90 14.01 14.27
CA GLU A 102 -3.00 13.28 13.01
C GLU A 102 -1.66 13.35 12.23
N PRO A 103 -1.18 12.23 11.67
CA PRO A 103 0.05 12.19 10.87
C PRO A 103 -0.21 12.69 9.44
N GLN A 104 0.76 13.41 8.87
CA GLN A 104 0.60 14.17 7.63
C GLN A 104 1.49 13.64 6.50
N TRP A 105 0.85 13.22 5.41
CA TRP A 105 1.50 12.57 4.28
C TRP A 105 1.14 13.24 2.94
N HIS A 106 2.02 13.13 1.94
CA HIS A 106 1.63 13.34 0.54
C HIS A 106 1.09 12.04 -0.08
N TRP A 107 1.68 10.91 0.31
CA TRP A 107 1.23 9.54 0.05
C TRP A 107 1.85 8.62 1.14
N PHE A 108 1.36 7.38 1.25
CA PHE A 108 1.86 6.41 2.24
C PHE A 108 3.39 6.30 2.23
N ASP A 109 4.01 6.30 3.41
CA ASP A 109 5.47 6.29 3.63
C ASP A 109 6.21 7.49 2.97
N CYS A 110 5.50 8.62 2.81
CA CYS A 110 6.09 9.90 2.39
C CYS A 110 5.46 11.09 3.13
N PRO A 111 6.04 11.50 4.27
CA PRO A 111 5.51 12.59 5.07
C PRO A 111 5.67 13.96 4.40
N ARG A 112 4.79 14.88 4.81
CA ARG A 112 5.03 16.31 4.65
C ARG A 112 6.27 16.69 5.44
N GLN A 113 7.15 17.50 4.85
CA GLN A 113 8.43 17.81 5.46
C GLN A 113 8.92 19.18 5.03
N LEU A 114 9.51 19.93 5.95
CA LEU A 114 10.20 21.18 5.64
C LEU A 114 11.50 20.87 4.92
N GLY A 115 11.91 21.70 3.95
CA GLY A 115 13.23 21.53 3.32
C GLY A 115 13.45 22.42 2.10
N THR A 116 14.71 22.52 1.68
CA THR A 116 15.16 23.38 0.55
C THR A 116 14.46 23.06 -0.78
N ASN A 117 14.03 21.81 -0.96
CA ASN A 117 13.36 21.31 -2.17
C ASN A 117 11.95 20.77 -1.89
N SER A 118 11.34 21.10 -0.75
CA SER A 118 9.97 20.70 -0.42
C SER A 118 8.96 21.77 -0.83
N PRO A 119 7.75 21.41 -1.30
CA PRO A 119 6.65 22.37 -1.45
C PRO A 119 5.97 22.73 -0.12
N ASP A 120 6.20 21.97 0.97
CA ASP A 120 5.57 22.24 2.26
C ASP A 120 6.25 23.43 2.97
N THR A 121 5.43 24.33 3.50
CA THR A 121 5.88 25.47 4.33
C THR A 121 5.14 25.44 5.67
N PRO A 122 5.73 25.97 6.76
CA PRO A 122 5.08 25.98 8.07
C PRO A 122 3.67 26.58 8.03
N ARG A 123 3.48 27.77 7.45
CA ARG A 123 2.16 28.40 7.30
C ARG A 123 1.15 27.62 6.44
N GLY A 124 1.62 26.79 5.50
CA GLY A 124 0.75 26.08 4.55
C GLY A 124 0.43 24.64 4.94
N ALA A 125 1.25 24.01 5.79
CA ALA A 125 1.15 22.59 6.11
C ALA A 125 1.16 22.27 7.62
N ALA A 126 1.70 23.13 8.49
CA ALA A 126 1.69 22.85 9.93
C ALA A 126 0.28 22.97 10.49
N VAL A 127 -0.12 22.01 11.31
CA VAL A 127 -1.35 22.03 12.09
C VAL A 127 -1.00 22.42 13.53
N MET A 128 -1.81 23.27 14.15
CA MET A 128 -1.68 23.63 15.56
C MET A 128 -2.98 23.34 16.29
N ASP A 129 -2.87 22.51 17.33
CA ASP A 129 -3.97 22.07 18.19
C ASP A 129 -3.75 22.60 19.62
N LYS A 130 -4.85 22.98 20.27
CA LYS A 130 -4.86 23.62 21.59
C LYS A 130 -5.57 22.72 22.59
N VAL A 131 -4.81 22.13 23.52
CA VAL A 131 -5.30 21.08 24.42
C VAL A 131 -5.20 21.55 25.88
N VAL A 132 -6.31 21.50 26.62
CA VAL A 132 -6.31 21.75 28.07
C VAL A 132 -5.73 20.54 28.79
N VAL A 133 -4.84 20.78 29.75
CA VAL A 133 -4.04 19.74 30.43
C VAL A 133 -4.01 19.97 31.94
N GLU A 134 -3.77 18.91 32.71
CA GLU A 134 -3.71 18.94 34.18
C GLU A 134 -2.32 18.56 34.72
N VAL A 135 -2.08 18.91 35.99
CA VAL A 135 -0.86 18.51 36.69
C VAL A 135 -0.84 16.98 36.84
N GLY A 136 0.23 16.34 36.37
CA GLY A 136 0.37 14.88 36.32
C GLY A 136 0.14 14.27 34.95
N ASP A 137 -0.38 15.02 33.97
CA ASP A 137 -0.47 14.57 32.58
C ASP A 137 0.94 14.43 31.95
N VAL A 138 1.08 13.44 31.07
CA VAL A 138 2.33 13.09 30.38
C VAL A 138 2.20 13.46 28.91
N VAL A 139 3.18 14.21 28.41
CA VAL A 139 3.29 14.59 27.01
C VAL A 139 4.38 13.75 26.37
N LEU A 140 4.05 13.05 25.29
CA LEU A 140 4.97 12.27 24.48
C LEU A 140 5.12 12.95 23.13
N ALA A 141 6.34 13.20 22.67
CA ALA A 141 6.63 13.45 21.26
C ALA A 141 7.49 12.28 20.76
N VAL A 142 7.03 11.59 19.71
CA VAL A 142 7.57 10.30 19.25
C VAL A 142 7.69 10.26 17.73
N SER A 143 8.65 9.47 17.25
CA SER A 143 8.87 9.24 15.82
C SER A 143 7.84 8.32 15.17
N ASP A 144 7.85 8.29 13.84
CA ASP A 144 7.22 7.23 13.06
C ASP A 144 7.75 5.86 13.51
N GLY A 145 9.06 5.71 13.73
CA GLY A 145 9.70 4.50 14.27
C GLY A 145 9.14 3.97 15.61
N VAL A 146 8.41 4.79 16.39
CA VAL A 146 7.61 4.32 17.54
C VAL A 146 6.20 3.92 17.12
N THR A 147 5.52 4.78 16.36
CA THR A 147 4.08 4.65 16.04
C THR A 147 3.78 3.65 14.93
N ASP A 148 4.77 3.35 14.08
CA ASP A 148 4.77 2.27 13.10
C ASP A 148 4.95 0.89 13.75
N ASN A 149 5.56 0.84 14.95
CA ASN A 149 5.97 -0.40 15.62
C ASN A 149 5.21 -0.71 16.92
N LEU A 150 4.47 0.23 17.51
CA LEU A 150 3.67 0.02 18.71
C LEU A 150 2.28 0.61 18.54
N TRP A 151 1.24 -0.16 18.88
CA TRP A 151 -0.11 0.38 18.94
C TRP A 151 -0.27 1.33 20.12
N GLU A 152 -1.21 2.26 20.00
CA GLU A 152 -1.50 3.30 21.00
C GLU A 152 -1.74 2.73 22.42
N HIS A 153 -2.42 1.59 22.54
CA HIS A 153 -2.67 0.93 23.81
C HIS A 153 -1.38 0.34 24.44
N GLU A 154 -0.41 -0.08 23.64
CA GLU A 154 0.90 -0.53 24.11
C GLU A 154 1.76 0.64 24.57
N VAL A 155 1.74 1.77 23.85
CA VAL A 155 2.41 3.01 24.26
C VAL A 155 1.90 3.45 25.64
N VAL A 156 0.57 3.48 25.84
CA VAL A 156 -0.05 3.78 27.14
C VAL A 156 0.38 2.78 28.22
N SER A 157 0.29 1.48 27.93
CA SER A 157 0.69 0.41 28.87
C SER A 157 2.16 0.52 29.27
N CYS A 158 3.06 0.77 28.31
CA CYS A 158 4.49 0.95 28.51
C CYS A 158 4.80 2.16 29.41
N VAL A 159 4.12 3.29 29.19
CA VAL A 159 4.30 4.51 29.98
C VAL A 159 3.77 4.34 31.41
N VAL A 160 2.57 3.78 31.59
CA VAL A 160 1.96 3.58 32.92
C VAL A 160 2.74 2.53 33.72
N SER A 161 3.14 1.41 33.11
CA SER A 161 3.98 0.40 33.77
C SER A 161 5.37 0.94 34.09
N GLY A 162 6.03 1.63 33.15
CA GLY A 162 7.36 2.24 33.37
C GLY A 162 7.36 3.32 34.45
N MET A 163 6.24 4.04 34.62
CA MET A 163 6.08 4.96 35.76
C MET A 163 6.04 4.21 37.10
N LYS A 164 5.24 3.14 37.21
CA LYS A 164 5.08 2.35 38.44
C LYS A 164 6.36 1.61 38.82
N GLU A 165 6.99 0.92 37.86
CA GLU A 165 8.26 0.22 38.06
C GLU A 165 9.36 1.17 38.54
N TRP A 166 9.38 2.42 38.06
CA TRP A 166 10.33 3.42 38.53
C TRP A 166 10.01 3.89 39.97
N GLU A 167 8.73 4.09 40.31
CA GLU A 167 8.31 4.44 41.68
C GLU A 167 8.64 3.30 42.67
N GLU A 168 8.37 2.05 42.30
CA GLU A 168 8.72 0.86 43.08
C GLU A 168 10.24 0.71 43.25
N ALA A 169 11.01 0.93 42.18
CA ALA A 169 12.47 0.91 42.24
C ALA A 169 13.07 2.06 43.06
N GLU A 170 12.46 3.26 43.02
CA GLU A 170 12.84 4.40 43.87
C GLU A 170 12.55 4.13 45.35
N MET A 171 11.43 3.46 45.67
CA MET A 171 11.09 3.08 47.04
C MET A 171 11.97 1.93 47.58
N ALA A 172 12.35 0.98 46.72
CA ALA A 172 13.22 -0.15 47.08
C ALA A 172 14.70 0.28 47.21
N ALA A 173 15.15 1.23 46.41
CA ALA A 173 16.45 1.85 46.53
C ALA A 173 16.46 2.82 47.73
N LYS A 174 17.46 2.72 48.63
CA LYS A 174 17.67 3.77 49.63
C LYS A 174 17.85 5.12 48.91
N ALA A 175 17.05 6.10 49.31
CA ALA A 175 16.89 7.38 48.61
C ALA A 175 18.23 7.96 48.11
N GLY A 176 18.37 8.08 46.78
CA GLY A 176 19.58 8.58 46.11
C GLY A 176 20.34 7.58 45.23
N SER A 177 19.97 6.29 45.18
CA SER A 177 20.66 5.30 44.33
C SER A 177 20.08 5.11 42.92
N VAL A 178 19.02 5.82 42.53
CA VAL A 178 18.45 5.74 41.18
C VAL A 178 19.15 6.74 40.24
N THR A 179 19.93 6.23 39.29
CA THR A 179 20.80 7.05 38.41
C THR A 179 20.09 7.72 37.24
N LYS A 180 18.86 7.30 36.89
CA LYS A 180 18.06 7.84 35.78
C LYS A 180 16.75 8.44 36.31
N GLY A 181 16.42 9.65 35.87
CA GLY A 181 15.17 10.30 36.26
C GLY A 181 13.94 9.58 35.67
N ARG A 182 12.80 9.62 36.37
CA ARG A 182 11.56 8.92 36.00
C ARG A 182 11.20 8.97 34.51
N MET A 183 11.24 10.16 33.91
CA MET A 183 10.88 10.32 32.50
C MET A 183 11.93 9.74 31.54
N GLN A 184 13.20 9.70 31.92
CA GLN A 184 14.26 9.07 31.13
C GLN A 184 14.10 7.55 31.12
N PHE A 185 13.76 6.95 32.26
CA PHE A 185 13.44 5.52 32.36
C PHE A 185 12.23 5.15 31.49
N VAL A 186 11.14 5.93 31.57
CA VAL A 186 9.95 5.73 30.73
C VAL A 186 10.29 5.88 29.24
N ALA A 187 11.05 6.90 28.85
CA ALA A 187 11.48 7.11 27.46
C ALA A 187 12.30 5.94 26.91
N GLU A 188 13.28 5.48 27.69
CA GLU A 188 14.13 4.34 27.35
C GLU A 188 13.34 3.02 27.27
N LYS A 189 12.37 2.81 28.16
CA LYS A 189 11.48 1.64 28.11
C LYS A 189 10.65 1.63 26.82
N LEU A 190 10.04 2.76 26.47
CA LEU A 190 9.22 2.90 25.25
C LEU A 190 10.08 2.72 23.98
N MET A 191 11.25 3.36 23.93
CA MET A 191 12.20 3.23 22.83
C MET A 191 12.71 1.80 22.67
N ASN A 192 12.98 1.07 23.77
CA ASN A 192 13.37 -0.34 23.72
C ASN A 192 12.22 -1.24 23.24
N ALA A 193 10.98 -0.99 23.67
CA ALA A 193 9.81 -1.76 23.21
C ALA A 193 9.60 -1.62 21.70
N ALA A 194 9.59 -0.39 21.18
CA ALA A 194 9.50 -0.13 19.74
C ALA A 194 10.65 -0.79 18.96
N ARG A 195 11.89 -0.73 19.49
CA ARG A 195 13.06 -1.33 18.84
C ARG A 195 12.98 -2.86 18.73
N VAL A 196 12.36 -3.55 19.70
CA VAL A 196 12.19 -5.01 19.64
C VAL A 196 11.28 -5.38 18.48
N ILE A 197 10.14 -4.70 18.33
CA ILE A 197 9.21 -4.93 17.21
C ILE A 197 9.83 -4.53 15.88
N ALA A 198 10.50 -3.37 15.81
CA ALA A 198 11.21 -2.88 14.62
C ALA A 198 12.30 -3.83 14.08
N GLN A 199 12.83 -4.72 14.92
CA GLN A 199 13.87 -5.68 14.58
C GLN A 199 13.33 -7.07 14.21
N ASP A 200 12.04 -7.35 14.45
CA ASP A 200 11.43 -8.65 14.16
C ASP A 200 10.77 -8.65 12.76
N PRO A 201 11.28 -9.44 11.79
CA PRO A 201 10.69 -9.54 10.45
C PRO A 201 9.31 -10.23 10.40
N PHE A 202 8.83 -10.76 11.52
CA PHE A 202 7.56 -11.49 11.62
C PHE A 202 6.60 -10.88 12.66
N ALA A 203 6.98 -9.79 13.32
CA ALA A 203 6.08 -9.10 14.23
C ALA A 203 4.87 -8.51 13.51
N GLU A 204 3.71 -8.58 14.15
CA GLU A 204 2.56 -7.77 13.79
C GLU A 204 2.82 -6.33 14.26
N SER A 205 2.56 -5.34 13.39
CA SER A 205 2.85 -3.93 13.68
C SER A 205 1.78 -3.01 13.05
N PRO A 206 1.54 -1.81 13.61
CA PRO A 206 0.67 -0.80 12.99
C PRO A 206 1.04 -0.48 11.54
N PHE A 207 2.33 -0.45 11.22
CA PHE A 207 2.87 -0.24 9.88
C PHE A 207 2.56 -1.40 8.94
N MET A 208 2.70 -2.65 9.41
CA MET A 208 2.28 -3.84 8.65
C MET A 208 0.78 -3.76 8.31
N GLU A 209 -0.07 -3.40 9.28
CA GLU A 209 -1.52 -3.26 9.03
C GLU A 209 -1.81 -2.16 8.00
N HIS A 210 -1.24 -0.95 8.15
CA HIS A 210 -1.42 0.15 7.20
C HIS A 210 -0.86 -0.17 5.80
N ALA A 211 0.29 -0.84 5.71
CA ALA A 211 0.86 -1.29 4.45
C ALA A 211 -0.07 -2.28 3.74
N ILE A 212 -0.62 -3.25 4.48
CA ILE A 212 -1.61 -4.21 3.97
C ILE A 212 -2.90 -3.50 3.53
N GLU A 213 -3.35 -2.48 4.24
CA GLU A 213 -4.50 -1.65 3.86
C GLU A 213 -4.25 -0.87 2.56
N GLU A 214 -3.09 -0.20 2.44
CA GLU A 214 -2.61 0.42 1.21
C GLU A 214 -2.38 -0.58 0.05
N GLY A 215 -2.26 -1.87 0.39
CA GLY A 215 -2.18 -2.98 -0.55
C GLY A 215 -0.78 -3.47 -0.84
N LEU A 216 0.20 -2.98 -0.07
CA LEU A 216 1.56 -3.49 -0.04
C LEU A 216 1.57 -4.76 0.84
N ALA A 217 2.10 -5.85 0.30
CA ALA A 217 2.27 -7.08 1.07
C ALA A 217 3.63 -7.01 1.79
N MET A 218 3.60 -6.51 3.01
CA MET A 218 4.72 -6.41 3.95
C MET A 218 4.37 -7.20 5.22
N GLU A 219 5.37 -7.80 5.85
CA GLU A 219 5.30 -8.56 7.11
C GLU A 219 6.44 -8.02 8.01
N GLY A 220 6.24 -7.93 9.33
CA GLY A 220 7.26 -7.47 10.29
C GLY A 220 7.14 -6.01 10.75
N GLY A 221 8.05 -5.60 11.65
CA GLY A 221 8.23 -4.20 12.06
C GLY A 221 8.98 -3.34 11.04
N LYS A 222 8.87 -2.01 11.18
CA LYS A 222 9.63 -1.03 10.39
C LYS A 222 10.93 -0.68 11.09
N LEU A 223 12.07 -1.03 10.47
CA LEU A 223 13.38 -0.67 10.98
C LEU A 223 13.75 0.77 10.59
N ASP A 224 13.32 1.74 11.41
CA ASP A 224 13.57 3.18 11.21
C ASP A 224 14.28 3.85 12.42
N ASP A 225 14.55 5.15 12.32
CA ASP A 225 15.07 5.96 13.44
C ASP A 225 14.02 6.08 14.57
N ILE A 226 14.36 5.58 15.77
CA ILE A 226 13.46 5.57 16.93
C ILE A 226 13.83 6.70 17.89
N SER A 227 12.93 7.66 18.03
CA SER A 227 13.10 8.84 18.88
C SER A 227 11.93 9.02 19.83
N VAL A 228 12.21 9.29 21.11
CA VAL A 228 11.21 9.45 22.17
C VAL A 228 11.57 10.63 23.07
N VAL A 229 10.64 11.56 23.23
CA VAL A 229 10.71 12.66 24.21
C VAL A 229 9.51 12.55 25.14
N VAL A 230 9.76 12.50 26.45
CA VAL A 230 8.72 12.39 27.49
C VAL A 230 8.78 13.59 28.44
N GLY A 231 7.70 14.35 28.50
CA GLY A 231 7.47 15.43 29.46
C GLY A 231 6.40 15.06 30.49
N LEU A 232 6.56 15.53 31.73
CA LEU A 232 5.56 15.42 32.79
C LEU A 232 5.16 16.82 33.24
N ILE A 233 3.86 17.12 33.20
CA ILE A 233 3.33 18.41 33.63
C ILE A 233 3.35 18.45 35.16
N ARG A 234 4.02 19.47 35.72
CA ARG A 234 4.15 19.71 37.16
C ARG A 234 3.92 21.18 37.47
N ARG A 235 3.34 21.46 38.64
CA ARG A 235 3.32 22.80 39.21
C ARG A 235 4.77 23.23 39.54
N ASN A 236 5.06 24.51 39.36
CA ASN A 236 6.37 25.08 39.68
C ASN A 236 6.32 25.70 41.08
N ASP A 237 6.68 24.93 42.11
CA ASP A 237 6.52 25.33 43.51
C ASP A 237 7.66 26.23 44.05
N GLY A 238 8.50 26.78 43.18
CA GLY A 238 9.60 27.67 43.57
C GLY A 238 10.11 28.55 42.43
N GLY A 239 10.54 29.78 42.77
CA GLY A 239 10.82 30.89 41.83
C GLY A 239 12.01 30.74 40.88
N ARG A 240 12.05 29.66 40.09
CA ARG A 240 12.77 29.64 38.80
C ARG A 240 11.82 30.24 37.76
N ASN A 241 12.37 31.06 36.84
CA ASN A 241 11.60 31.73 35.80
C ASN A 241 10.60 30.79 35.11
N PRO A 242 9.36 31.24 34.83
CA PRO A 242 8.35 30.47 34.10
C PRO A 242 8.68 30.42 32.60
N LEU A 243 9.86 29.90 32.26
CA LEU A 243 10.22 29.59 30.88
C LEU A 243 9.28 28.50 30.38
N SER A 244 8.44 28.84 29.41
CA SER A 244 7.62 27.89 28.66
C SER A 244 8.55 26.85 28.03
N LYS A 245 8.62 25.66 28.63
CA LYS A 245 9.47 24.59 28.11
C LYS A 245 8.89 24.08 26.81
N LEU A 246 9.58 24.40 25.73
CA LEU A 246 9.32 23.83 24.44
C LEU A 246 9.87 22.41 24.38
N PHE A 247 9.00 21.46 24.08
CA PHE A 247 9.40 20.13 23.66
C PHE A 247 9.37 20.11 22.13
N CYS A 248 10.53 20.10 21.48
CA CYS A 248 10.64 20.07 20.03
C CYS A 248 11.34 18.82 19.53
N PHE A 249 10.91 18.41 18.35
CA PHE A 249 11.34 17.20 17.68
C PHE A 249 11.54 17.47 16.18
N GLY A 250 12.55 16.84 15.58
CA GLY A 250 12.92 17.02 14.19
C GLY A 250 13.69 15.82 13.64
N GLU A 251 13.05 15.09 12.73
CA GLU A 251 13.53 13.79 12.23
C GLU A 251 14.21 13.90 10.86
N ASN A 252 14.93 12.85 10.42
CA ASN A 252 15.77 12.87 9.21
C ASN A 252 15.50 11.67 8.29
N HIS A 253 14.61 11.78 7.30
CA HIS A 253 14.45 10.69 6.33
C HIS A 253 15.61 10.60 5.33
N LEU A 254 16.40 9.52 5.42
CA LEU A 254 17.42 9.17 4.43
C LEU A 254 16.79 8.49 3.20
N SER A 255 16.37 9.31 2.21
CA SER A 255 16.03 8.77 0.90
C SER A 255 17.24 8.09 0.22
N PRO A 256 17.10 6.85 -0.32
CA PRO A 256 18.21 6.14 -0.94
C PRO A 256 18.55 6.72 -2.32
N LYS A 257 19.53 7.65 -2.36
CA LYS A 257 20.02 8.26 -3.61
C LYS A 257 20.74 7.26 -4.50
N ARG A 258 20.00 6.65 -5.44
CA ARG A 258 20.57 6.14 -6.69
C ARG A 258 21.03 7.34 -7.53
N SER A 259 22.28 7.33 -8.00
CA SER A 259 22.84 8.44 -8.76
C SER A 259 22.15 8.62 -10.12
N TYR A 260 21.87 9.87 -10.48
CA TYR A 260 21.40 10.25 -11.81
C TYR A 260 22.13 11.50 -12.29
N GLN A 261 22.68 11.46 -13.50
CA GLN A 261 23.30 12.61 -14.15
C GLN A 261 22.23 13.48 -14.83
N ARG A 262 22.44 14.80 -14.85
CA ARG A 262 21.57 15.77 -15.54
C ARG A 262 21.53 15.51 -17.06
N PRO A 263 20.50 16.03 -17.74
CA PRO A 263 20.79 17.15 -18.65
C PRO A 263 19.97 18.42 -18.39
N SER A 264 20.18 19.41 -19.26
CA SER A 264 19.94 20.84 -19.11
C SER A 264 18.48 21.31 -19.06
N ALA A 265 18.31 22.51 -18.49
CA ALA A 265 17.07 23.29 -18.55
C ALA A 265 16.75 23.78 -19.97
N GLU A 266 15.45 23.95 -20.26
CA GLU A 266 14.87 25.08 -21.01
C GLU A 266 13.32 25.00 -20.94
N ASN A 267 12.65 26.14 -21.15
CA ASN A 267 11.19 26.36 -21.17
C ASN A 267 10.46 26.42 -19.80
N THR A 268 10.37 27.64 -19.29
CA THR A 268 9.22 28.12 -18.51
C THR A 268 7.94 28.13 -19.37
N PRO A 269 6.77 28.06 -18.73
CA PRO A 269 5.67 28.92 -19.16
C PRO A 269 5.05 29.71 -18.01
N THR A 270 4.86 31.01 -18.25
CA THR A 270 4.03 31.91 -17.45
C THR A 270 2.54 31.57 -17.63
N TYR A 271 1.75 31.65 -16.56
CA TYR A 271 0.30 31.89 -16.67
C TYR A 271 -0.21 32.84 -15.57
N LEU A 272 -1.24 33.60 -15.93
CA LEU A 272 -1.78 34.76 -15.21
C LEU A 272 -2.87 34.36 -14.17
N PRO A 273 -3.29 35.28 -13.27
CA PRO A 273 -3.98 34.90 -12.03
C PRO A 273 -5.52 34.99 -12.04
N LEU A 274 -6.13 34.37 -11.01
CA LEU A 274 -7.49 34.61 -10.45
C LEU A 274 -8.68 34.12 -11.32
N PRO A 275 -9.88 33.83 -10.74
CA PRO A 275 -10.48 34.51 -9.59
C PRO A 275 -11.14 33.65 -8.49
N SER A 276 -11.58 34.37 -7.45
CA SER A 276 -12.44 33.95 -6.35
C SER A 276 -13.90 33.73 -6.79
N SER A 277 -14.55 32.69 -6.26
CA SER A 277 -15.96 32.72 -5.83
C SER A 277 -16.35 31.40 -5.13
N LEU A 278 -17.23 31.52 -4.14
CA LEU A 278 -17.77 30.40 -3.36
C LEU A 278 -18.81 29.61 -4.17
N SER A 279 -18.79 28.27 -4.05
CA SER A 279 -20.03 27.54 -3.78
C SER A 279 -19.73 26.21 -3.07
N HIS A 280 -20.50 25.94 -2.02
CA HIS A 280 -20.40 24.73 -1.22
C HIS A 280 -21.20 23.61 -1.89
N THR A 281 -20.53 22.56 -2.39
CA THR A 281 -21.18 21.36 -2.90
C THR A 281 -20.84 20.16 -2.03
N TYR A 282 -21.86 19.67 -1.34
CA TYR A 282 -21.84 18.42 -0.58
C TYR A 282 -21.55 17.22 -1.50
N ILE A 283 -20.43 16.52 -1.27
CA ILE A 283 -20.05 15.31 -2.00
C ILE A 283 -20.33 14.08 -1.09
N PRO A 284 -21.20 13.13 -1.49
CA PRO A 284 -21.49 11.95 -0.69
C PRO A 284 -20.35 10.91 -0.72
N PRO A 285 -20.06 10.19 0.38
CA PRO A 285 -18.87 9.35 0.50
C PRO A 285 -19.07 7.94 -0.10
N LYS A 286 -18.79 7.75 -1.41
CA LYS A 286 -18.69 6.42 -2.05
C LYS A 286 -17.70 6.37 -3.24
N GLU A 287 -16.39 6.53 -3.02
CA GLU A 287 -15.42 6.22 -4.11
C GLU A 287 -14.03 5.67 -3.73
N GLU A 288 -13.58 5.74 -2.47
CA GLU A 288 -12.21 5.33 -2.11
C GLU A 288 -11.91 3.83 -2.29
N ASN A 289 -12.87 2.96 -1.98
CA ASN A 289 -12.66 1.50 -2.00
C ASN A 289 -12.31 0.96 -3.41
N ASN A 290 -12.79 1.62 -4.48
CA ASN A 290 -12.41 1.28 -5.86
C ASN A 290 -10.96 1.68 -6.19
N LYS A 291 -10.45 2.78 -5.61
CA LYS A 291 -9.07 3.27 -5.81
C LYS A 291 -8.05 2.26 -5.26
N MET A 292 -8.33 1.69 -4.09
CA MET A 292 -7.50 0.69 -3.40
C MET A 292 -7.44 -0.64 -4.15
N ARG A 293 -8.61 -1.15 -4.57
CA ARG A 293 -8.72 -2.36 -5.42
C ARG A 293 -7.95 -2.23 -6.74
N GLY A 294 -7.90 -1.01 -7.30
CA GLY A 294 -7.10 -0.68 -8.48
C GLY A 294 -5.57 -0.65 -8.24
N LYS A 295 -5.09 -0.23 -7.07
CA LYS A 295 -3.66 -0.27 -6.69
C LYS A 295 -3.17 -1.74 -6.63
N ARG A 296 -3.82 -2.56 -5.80
CA ARG A 296 -3.46 -3.99 -5.58
C ARG A 296 -3.46 -4.79 -6.87
N SER A 297 -4.48 -4.59 -7.71
CA SER A 297 -4.58 -5.26 -9.02
C SER A 297 -3.37 -4.98 -9.92
N LYS A 298 -2.87 -3.74 -9.98
CA LYS A 298 -1.67 -3.41 -10.76
C LYS A 298 -0.43 -4.11 -10.22
N GLN A 299 -0.30 -4.23 -8.90
CA GLN A 299 0.80 -4.93 -8.24
C GLN A 299 0.76 -6.44 -8.51
N TYR A 300 -0.36 -7.11 -8.31
CA TYR A 300 -0.49 -8.55 -8.58
C TYR A 300 -0.30 -8.89 -10.06
N LYS A 301 -0.80 -8.03 -10.97
CA LYS A 301 -0.55 -8.18 -12.41
C LYS A 301 0.94 -8.08 -12.75
N LYS A 302 1.66 -7.12 -12.16
CA LYS A 302 3.12 -6.99 -12.32
C LYS A 302 3.87 -8.19 -11.74
N LEU A 303 3.43 -8.69 -10.59
CA LEU A 303 4.02 -9.84 -9.90
C LEU A 303 3.86 -11.13 -10.72
N MET A 304 2.65 -11.42 -11.23
CA MET A 304 2.42 -12.57 -12.11
C MET A 304 3.14 -12.46 -13.45
N GLN A 305 3.32 -11.24 -14.00
CA GLN A 305 4.19 -11.03 -15.15
C GLN A 305 5.66 -11.38 -14.84
N GLN A 306 6.16 -11.04 -13.64
CA GLN A 306 7.52 -11.45 -13.22
C GLN A 306 7.65 -12.97 -13.08
N TYR A 307 6.65 -13.65 -12.50
CA TYR A 307 6.61 -15.12 -12.47
C TYR A 307 6.54 -15.74 -13.87
N GLY A 308 5.80 -15.14 -14.80
CA GLY A 308 5.76 -15.56 -16.21
C GLY A 308 7.12 -15.43 -16.91
N LEU A 309 7.83 -14.32 -16.70
CA LEU A 309 9.13 -14.03 -17.34
C LEU A 309 10.31 -14.82 -16.74
N ALA A 310 10.29 -15.08 -15.43
CA ALA A 310 11.37 -15.74 -14.71
C ALA A 310 11.18 -17.26 -14.63
N PHE A 311 9.97 -17.72 -14.31
CA PHE A 311 9.68 -19.12 -14.00
C PHE A 311 8.78 -19.81 -15.05
N GLY A 312 8.29 -19.08 -16.06
CA GLY A 312 7.58 -19.66 -17.19
C GLY A 312 6.08 -19.90 -17.00
N PHE A 313 5.47 -19.27 -15.99
CA PHE A 313 4.03 -19.34 -15.73
C PHE A 313 3.20 -18.88 -16.95
N ARG A 314 2.16 -19.65 -17.28
CA ARG A 314 1.24 -19.41 -18.40
C ARG A 314 -0.19 -19.71 -17.99
N GLU A 315 -1.14 -19.07 -18.66
CA GLU A 315 -2.57 -19.35 -18.49
C GLU A 315 -2.96 -20.67 -19.20
N PRO A 316 -3.96 -21.42 -18.67
CA PRO A 316 -4.62 -21.19 -17.39
C PRO A 316 -3.71 -21.57 -16.20
N TYR A 317 -3.70 -20.74 -15.16
CA TYR A 317 -2.85 -20.93 -13.99
C TYR A 317 -3.34 -22.10 -13.15
N GLN A 318 -2.48 -23.09 -12.94
CA GLN A 318 -2.77 -24.26 -12.11
C GLN A 318 -2.63 -23.89 -10.62
N VAL A 319 -3.75 -23.80 -9.91
CA VAL A 319 -3.78 -23.45 -8.48
C VAL A 319 -4.04 -24.69 -7.65
N LEU A 320 -3.09 -25.10 -6.80
CA LEU A 320 -3.29 -26.13 -5.79
C LEU A 320 -4.04 -25.52 -4.60
N LEU A 321 -5.23 -26.06 -4.35
CA LEU A 321 -6.11 -25.72 -3.24
C LEU A 321 -5.97 -26.75 -2.13
N ASP A 322 -6.03 -26.24 -0.90
CA ASP A 322 -6.04 -27.04 0.31
C ASP A 322 -7.44 -27.12 0.95
N ALA A 323 -7.61 -27.96 1.98
CA ALA A 323 -8.89 -28.10 2.68
C ALA A 323 -9.32 -26.77 3.35
N ASP A 324 -8.41 -26.12 4.07
CA ASP A 324 -8.76 -24.96 4.91
C ASP A 324 -9.09 -23.70 4.12
N ILE A 325 -8.44 -23.47 2.97
CA ILE A 325 -8.83 -22.34 2.10
C ILE A 325 -10.24 -22.52 1.50
N ILE A 326 -10.69 -23.76 1.31
CA ILE A 326 -12.06 -24.06 0.87
C ILE A 326 -13.06 -23.81 2.01
N ARG A 327 -12.70 -24.17 3.26
CA ARG A 327 -13.50 -23.87 4.46
C ARG A 327 -13.64 -22.36 4.67
N ASP A 328 -12.54 -21.62 4.66
CA ASP A 328 -12.53 -20.17 4.89
C ASP A 328 -13.23 -19.41 3.75
N ALA A 329 -13.05 -19.81 2.50
CA ALA A 329 -13.79 -19.21 1.39
C ALA A 329 -15.31 -19.35 1.56
N ASP A 330 -15.80 -20.43 2.16
CA ASP A 330 -17.24 -20.60 2.44
C ASP A 330 -17.70 -19.81 3.68
N LYS A 331 -16.91 -19.84 4.75
CA LYS A 331 -17.10 -19.05 5.97
C LYS A 331 -17.28 -17.55 5.68
N PHE A 332 -16.48 -17.01 4.76
CA PHE A 332 -16.58 -15.62 4.30
C PHE A 332 -17.51 -15.40 3.09
N LYS A 333 -18.23 -16.44 2.64
CA LYS A 333 -19.13 -16.44 1.47
C LYS A 333 -18.47 -15.91 0.19
N MET A 334 -17.18 -16.20 0.03
CA MET A 334 -16.36 -15.80 -1.10
C MET A 334 -16.51 -16.78 -2.28
N ASP A 335 -16.66 -16.21 -3.48
CA ASP A 335 -16.42 -16.93 -4.72
C ASP A 335 -14.92 -17.19 -4.88
N LEU A 336 -14.53 -18.46 -4.75
CA LEU A 336 -13.13 -18.91 -4.82
C LEU A 336 -12.55 -18.80 -6.23
N ILE A 337 -13.32 -19.13 -7.27
CA ILE A 337 -12.81 -19.15 -8.66
C ILE A 337 -12.63 -17.72 -9.15
N GLY A 338 -13.67 -16.90 -9.12
CA GLY A 338 -13.55 -15.50 -9.52
C GLY A 338 -12.66 -14.69 -8.55
N GLY A 339 -12.51 -15.13 -7.29
CA GLY A 339 -11.50 -14.61 -6.37
C GLY A 339 -10.09 -14.81 -6.92
N LEU A 340 -9.74 -16.06 -7.25
CA LEU A 340 -8.44 -16.42 -7.80
C LEU A 340 -8.18 -15.71 -9.14
N GLU A 341 -9.15 -15.66 -10.05
CA GLU A 341 -9.02 -14.95 -11.34
C GLU A 341 -8.78 -13.45 -11.17
N ARG A 342 -9.46 -12.82 -10.20
CA ARG A 342 -9.25 -11.39 -9.87
C ARG A 342 -7.87 -11.13 -9.27
N THR A 343 -7.31 -12.08 -8.52
CA THR A 343 -6.00 -11.93 -7.86
C THR A 343 -4.83 -12.32 -8.78
N LEU A 344 -4.98 -13.37 -9.59
CA LEU A 344 -3.95 -13.87 -10.53
C LEU A 344 -3.95 -13.15 -11.89
N HIS A 345 -5.02 -12.42 -12.24
CA HIS A 345 -5.17 -11.68 -13.49
C HIS A 345 -5.05 -12.51 -14.78
N GLY A 346 -5.50 -13.77 -14.71
CA GLY A 346 -5.57 -14.70 -15.83
C GLY A 346 -6.50 -15.88 -15.50
N GLN A 347 -6.70 -16.79 -16.45
CA GLN A 347 -7.67 -17.89 -16.29
C GLN A 347 -7.30 -18.90 -15.19
N VAL A 348 -8.28 -19.16 -14.33
CA VAL A 348 -8.28 -20.13 -13.22
C VAL A 348 -8.27 -21.61 -13.64
N LYS A 349 -7.28 -22.43 -13.25
CA LYS A 349 -7.45 -23.89 -13.14
C LYS A 349 -7.29 -24.36 -11.68
N PRO A 350 -8.37 -24.38 -10.89
CA PRO A 350 -8.33 -24.87 -9.50
C PRO A 350 -8.16 -26.39 -9.46
N MET A 351 -7.23 -26.86 -8.64
CA MET A 351 -6.88 -28.27 -8.46
C MET A 351 -6.84 -28.59 -6.97
N ILE A 352 -7.37 -29.74 -6.55
CA ILE A 352 -7.29 -30.21 -5.15
C ILE A 352 -6.45 -31.49 -5.04
N THR A 353 -5.61 -31.61 -4.01
CA THR A 353 -4.83 -32.83 -3.79
C THR A 353 -5.71 -33.96 -3.22
N GLN A 354 -5.33 -35.21 -3.48
CA GLN A 354 -6.06 -36.36 -2.92
C GLN A 354 -6.01 -36.40 -1.37
N CYS A 355 -4.95 -35.88 -0.73
CA CYS A 355 -4.88 -35.78 0.73
C CYS A 355 -5.81 -34.68 1.28
N SER A 356 -5.78 -33.48 0.70
CA SER A 356 -6.70 -32.39 1.10
C SER A 356 -8.18 -32.78 0.90
N MET A 357 -8.50 -33.55 -0.14
CA MET A 357 -9.84 -34.13 -0.31
C MET A 357 -10.20 -35.16 0.77
N ARG A 358 -9.23 -35.98 1.22
CA ARG A 358 -9.43 -36.93 2.34
C ARG A 358 -9.62 -36.20 3.68
N HIS A 359 -8.91 -35.09 3.92
CA HIS A 359 -9.14 -34.23 5.09
C HIS A 359 -10.59 -33.70 5.12
N LEU A 360 -11.11 -33.22 3.98
CA LEU A 360 -12.51 -32.83 3.87
C LEU A 360 -13.49 -34.00 4.14
N TYR A 361 -13.19 -35.21 3.66
CA TYR A 361 -14.03 -36.39 3.97
C TYR A 361 -13.96 -36.81 5.44
N ASN A 362 -12.81 -36.70 6.10
CA ASN A 362 -12.69 -36.99 7.53
C ASN A 362 -13.49 -35.98 8.37
N ALA A 363 -13.48 -34.70 7.96
CA ALA A 363 -14.28 -33.62 8.55
C ALA A 363 -15.78 -33.67 8.16
N ALA A 364 -16.24 -34.62 7.33
CA ALA A 364 -17.62 -34.69 6.85
C ALA A 364 -18.69 -34.86 7.96
N LYS A 365 -18.27 -35.21 9.18
CA LYS A 365 -19.12 -35.31 10.37
C LYS A 365 -19.52 -33.94 10.94
N GLU A 366 -18.81 -32.87 10.58
CA GLU A 366 -19.11 -31.52 11.04
C GLU A 366 -20.25 -30.87 10.21
N PRO A 367 -21.16 -30.11 10.84
CA PRO A 367 -22.25 -29.44 10.14
C PRO A 367 -21.72 -28.42 9.12
N GLY A 368 -22.21 -28.50 7.88
CA GLY A 368 -21.83 -27.64 6.76
C GLY A 368 -20.73 -28.21 5.85
N VAL A 369 -19.91 -29.16 6.30
CA VAL A 369 -18.78 -29.67 5.48
C VAL A 369 -19.22 -30.47 4.25
N SER A 370 -20.44 -31.06 4.25
CA SER A 370 -20.99 -31.74 3.06
C SER A 370 -21.06 -30.84 1.82
N PHE A 371 -21.42 -29.56 1.99
CA PHE A 371 -21.48 -28.59 0.88
C PHE A 371 -20.07 -28.27 0.35
N LEU A 372 -19.08 -28.18 1.24
CA LEU A 372 -17.68 -27.98 0.88
C LEU A 372 -17.12 -29.15 0.07
N ILE A 373 -17.50 -30.38 0.45
CA ILE A 373 -17.13 -31.60 -0.27
C ILE A 373 -17.68 -31.58 -1.70
N ASP A 374 -18.94 -31.19 -1.89
CA ASP A 374 -19.54 -31.11 -3.23
C ASP A 374 -18.95 -29.99 -4.08
N LYS A 375 -18.65 -28.84 -3.49
CA LYS A 375 -17.87 -27.75 -4.12
C LYS A 375 -16.47 -28.21 -4.51
N ALA A 376 -15.78 -28.96 -3.64
CA ALA A 376 -14.45 -29.49 -3.89
C ALA A 376 -14.40 -30.60 -4.96
N LYS A 377 -15.49 -31.38 -5.14
CA LYS A 377 -15.63 -32.36 -6.23
C LYS A 377 -15.62 -31.70 -7.63
N LEU A 378 -15.94 -30.40 -7.74
CA LEU A 378 -15.91 -29.65 -9.00
C LEU A 378 -14.48 -29.29 -9.45
N PHE A 379 -13.50 -29.30 -8.56
CA PHE A 379 -12.11 -28.96 -8.87
C PHE A 379 -11.33 -30.16 -9.43
N GLU A 380 -10.29 -29.90 -10.24
CA GLU A 380 -9.52 -30.99 -10.85
C GLU A 380 -8.68 -31.73 -9.80
N ARG A 381 -8.79 -33.05 -9.73
CA ARG A 381 -8.07 -33.84 -8.73
C ARG A 381 -6.61 -34.06 -9.13
N ARG A 382 -5.68 -33.49 -8.35
CA ARG A 382 -4.24 -33.76 -8.46
C ARG A 382 -3.87 -35.03 -7.70
N ARG A 383 -3.39 -36.04 -8.44
CA ARG A 383 -2.81 -37.25 -7.85
C ARG A 383 -1.47 -36.90 -7.19
N CYS A 384 -1.37 -37.11 -5.87
CA CYS A 384 -0.15 -36.87 -5.08
C CYS A 384 0.73 -38.12 -4.90
N GLY A 385 0.23 -39.31 -5.24
CA GLY A 385 0.95 -40.58 -5.05
C GLY A 385 0.72 -41.25 -3.69
N HIS A 386 0.20 -40.53 -2.70
CA HIS A 386 -0.13 -41.08 -1.38
C HIS A 386 -1.43 -41.88 -1.42
N LEU A 387 -1.32 -43.18 -1.70
CA LEU A 387 -2.47 -44.09 -1.75
C LEU A 387 -2.99 -44.39 -0.33
N PRO A 388 -4.31 -44.57 -0.13
CA PRO A 388 -4.86 -44.99 1.16
C PRO A 388 -4.36 -46.36 1.67
N ALA A 389 -3.76 -47.18 0.80
CA ALA A 389 -3.15 -48.46 1.16
C ALA A 389 -1.84 -48.28 1.94
N ASP A 390 -1.02 -47.31 1.55
CA ASP A 390 0.28 -47.02 2.19
C ASP A 390 0.12 -46.03 3.36
N TYR A 391 -0.89 -45.15 3.27
CA TYR A 391 -1.20 -44.11 4.25
C TYR A 391 -2.67 -44.20 4.68
N PRO A 392 -3.01 -44.94 5.76
CA PRO A 392 -4.39 -45.12 6.20
C PRO A 392 -5.05 -43.80 6.65
N GLU A 393 -4.26 -42.89 7.21
CA GLU A 393 -4.63 -41.49 7.41
C GLU A 393 -4.03 -40.60 6.30
N PRO A 394 -4.70 -39.51 5.90
CA PRO A 394 -4.12 -38.54 4.97
C PRO A 394 -2.95 -37.79 5.59
N LEU A 395 -1.83 -37.70 4.86
CA LEU A 395 -0.69 -36.85 5.24
C LEU A 395 -1.09 -35.38 5.40
N SER A 396 -0.36 -34.64 6.23
CA SER A 396 -0.52 -33.19 6.41
C SER A 396 -0.47 -32.43 5.08
N ALA A 397 -1.11 -31.27 5.04
CA ALA A 397 -1.09 -30.40 3.87
C ALA A 397 0.34 -30.01 3.47
N GLU A 398 1.19 -29.67 4.44
CA GLU A 398 2.60 -29.32 4.25
C GLU A 398 3.38 -30.45 3.55
N SER A 399 3.32 -31.67 4.09
CA SER A 399 3.96 -32.86 3.50
C SER A 399 3.42 -33.16 2.10
N CYS A 400 2.09 -33.12 1.92
CA CYS A 400 1.46 -33.46 0.65
C CYS A 400 1.72 -32.42 -0.46
N ILE A 401 1.60 -31.13 -0.17
CA ILE A 401 1.81 -30.06 -1.15
C ILE A 401 3.30 -29.97 -1.50
N SER A 402 4.19 -30.12 -0.51
CA SER A 402 5.63 -30.18 -0.71
C SER A 402 6.04 -31.31 -1.68
N SER A 403 5.51 -32.53 -1.51
CA SER A 403 5.81 -33.64 -2.43
C SER A 403 5.25 -33.45 -3.84
N VAL A 404 4.16 -32.67 -4.01
CA VAL A 404 3.55 -32.39 -5.32
C VAL A 404 4.28 -31.25 -6.06
N VAL A 405 4.72 -30.22 -5.34
CA VAL A 405 5.40 -29.04 -5.90
C VAL A 405 6.89 -29.31 -6.16
N ASP A 406 7.56 -30.01 -5.25
CA ASP A 406 8.97 -30.40 -5.37
C ASP A 406 9.20 -31.91 -5.22
N ALA A 407 8.53 -32.68 -6.08
CA ALA A 407 8.62 -34.15 -6.17
C ALA A 407 10.04 -34.75 -6.38
N LYS A 408 11.08 -33.90 -6.47
CA LYS A 408 12.48 -34.32 -6.67
C LYS A 408 13.46 -33.73 -5.65
N GLY A 409 13.00 -33.00 -4.63
CA GLY A 409 13.89 -32.31 -3.68
C GLY A 409 14.83 -31.30 -4.37
N SER A 410 14.38 -30.75 -5.50
CA SER A 410 15.14 -29.90 -6.40
C SER A 410 15.06 -28.42 -6.06
N GLY A 411 14.24 -28.05 -5.08
CA GLY A 411 13.98 -26.67 -4.67
C GLY A 411 13.33 -25.82 -5.76
N ARG A 412 12.70 -26.42 -6.78
CA ARG A 412 12.17 -25.70 -7.95
C ARG A 412 10.79 -26.20 -8.38
N ASN A 413 9.87 -25.25 -8.56
CA ASN A 413 8.51 -25.51 -9.03
C ASN A 413 8.45 -25.85 -10.54
N LYS A 414 8.88 -27.07 -10.91
CA LYS A 414 8.92 -27.51 -12.32
C LYS A 414 7.55 -27.45 -13.01
N HIS A 415 6.47 -27.66 -12.26
CA HIS A 415 5.11 -27.74 -12.80
C HIS A 415 4.36 -26.39 -12.83
N CYS A 416 4.99 -25.32 -12.34
CA CYS A 416 4.41 -23.97 -12.28
C CYS A 416 3.06 -23.93 -11.53
N TYR A 417 3.00 -24.58 -10.37
CA TYR A 417 1.84 -24.46 -9.49
C TYR A 417 1.84 -23.13 -8.73
N VAL A 418 0.68 -22.50 -8.66
CA VAL A 418 0.34 -21.54 -7.61
C VAL A 418 -0.17 -22.38 -6.42
N VAL A 419 0.24 -22.04 -5.20
CA VAL A 419 -0.27 -22.72 -3.99
C VAL A 419 -1.18 -21.76 -3.24
N ALA A 420 -2.39 -22.21 -2.93
CA ALA A 420 -3.34 -21.46 -2.13
C ALA A 420 -3.74 -22.28 -0.88
N SER A 421 -3.25 -21.85 0.28
CA SER A 421 -3.51 -22.48 1.58
C SER A 421 -3.49 -21.41 2.68
N GLN A 422 -4.27 -21.63 3.74
CA GLN A 422 -4.32 -20.77 4.91
C GLN A 422 -3.17 -21.07 5.88
N ASP A 423 -2.73 -22.32 5.93
CA ASP A 423 -1.68 -22.80 6.83
C ASP A 423 -0.37 -22.03 6.62
N VAL A 424 0.13 -21.48 7.73
CA VAL A 424 1.38 -20.72 7.78
C VAL A 424 2.57 -21.64 7.54
N GLU A 425 2.52 -22.91 7.97
CA GLU A 425 3.61 -23.87 7.78
C GLU A 425 3.77 -24.25 6.30
N VAL A 426 2.66 -24.58 5.62
CA VAL A 426 2.63 -24.76 4.15
C VAL A 426 3.26 -23.56 3.45
N ARG A 427 2.81 -22.33 3.76
CA ARG A 427 3.31 -21.11 3.12
C ARG A 427 4.79 -20.90 3.41
N ARG A 428 5.23 -21.01 4.67
CA ARG A 428 6.64 -20.93 5.08
C ARG A 428 7.52 -21.94 4.33
N ARG A 429 7.07 -23.19 4.20
CA ARG A 429 7.81 -24.23 3.47
C ARG A 429 7.88 -23.94 1.97
N MET A 430 6.78 -23.47 1.37
CA MET A 430 6.74 -23.13 -0.05
C MET A 430 7.55 -21.89 -0.42
N ARG A 431 7.73 -20.91 0.50
CA ARG A 431 8.64 -19.76 0.29
C ARG A 431 10.10 -20.18 0.07
N ALA A 432 10.52 -21.34 0.58
CA ALA A 432 11.85 -21.91 0.34
C ALA A 432 12.01 -22.54 -1.06
N VAL A 433 10.91 -22.84 -1.75
CA VAL A 433 10.92 -23.40 -3.11
C VAL A 433 10.92 -22.26 -4.14
N LEU A 434 11.83 -22.35 -5.10
CA LEU A 434 12.02 -21.33 -6.13
C LEU A 434 10.85 -21.35 -7.13
N GLY A 435 10.23 -20.19 -7.32
CA GLY A 435 9.16 -19.98 -8.30
C GLY A 435 7.77 -20.43 -7.86
N VAL A 436 7.42 -20.35 -6.57
CA VAL A 436 6.05 -20.59 -6.09
C VAL A 436 5.37 -19.25 -5.75
N PRO A 437 4.27 -18.88 -6.44
CA PRO A 437 3.34 -17.85 -5.99
C PRO A 437 2.42 -18.42 -4.91
N LEU A 438 2.23 -17.68 -3.82
CA LEU A 438 1.40 -18.06 -2.69
C LEU A 438 0.17 -17.17 -2.57
N VAL A 439 -0.98 -17.76 -2.27
CA VAL A 439 -2.27 -17.08 -2.11
C VAL A 439 -2.94 -17.52 -0.82
N TYR A 440 -3.51 -16.58 -0.07
CA TYR A 440 -4.27 -16.86 1.15
C TYR A 440 -5.46 -15.90 1.25
N ILE A 441 -6.36 -16.15 2.21
CA ILE A 441 -7.52 -15.33 2.53
C ILE A 441 -7.29 -14.68 3.89
N ASN A 442 -7.40 -13.36 3.97
CA ASN A 442 -7.44 -12.62 5.24
C ASN A 442 -8.76 -11.84 5.32
N ARG A 443 -9.51 -12.03 6.42
CA ARG A 443 -10.89 -11.57 6.57
C ARG A 443 -11.68 -11.92 5.29
N SER A 444 -12.21 -10.95 4.55
CA SER A 444 -12.96 -11.20 3.29
C SER A 444 -12.18 -10.87 2.00
N VAL A 445 -10.84 -10.87 2.04
CA VAL A 445 -9.97 -10.51 0.91
C VAL A 445 -8.99 -11.63 0.59
N MET A 446 -8.86 -11.96 -0.69
CA MET A 446 -7.85 -12.89 -1.19
C MET A 446 -6.57 -12.14 -1.56
N ILE A 447 -5.45 -12.52 -0.95
CA ILE A 447 -4.16 -11.84 -1.01
C ILE A 447 -3.14 -12.77 -1.67
N MET A 448 -2.37 -12.24 -2.62
CA MET A 448 -1.17 -12.89 -3.14
C MET A 448 0.05 -12.36 -2.38
N GLU A 449 0.88 -13.26 -1.86
CA GLU A 449 2.15 -12.93 -1.20
C GLU A 449 3.16 -12.34 -2.19
N PRO A 450 4.09 -11.49 -1.74
CA PRO A 450 5.17 -10.99 -2.60
C PRO A 450 6.12 -12.14 -2.97
N MET A 451 6.92 -11.95 -4.01
CA MET A 451 7.90 -12.95 -4.42
C MET A 451 8.93 -13.18 -3.32
N ALA A 452 8.97 -14.40 -2.77
CA ALA A 452 9.93 -14.78 -1.73
C ALA A 452 11.38 -14.46 -2.14
N GLU A 453 12.20 -14.03 -1.17
CA GLU A 453 13.55 -13.47 -1.40
C GLU A 453 14.45 -14.41 -2.23
N ALA A 454 14.40 -15.72 -1.99
CA ALA A 454 15.13 -16.72 -2.75
C ALA A 454 14.74 -16.72 -4.24
N SER A 455 13.45 -16.62 -4.54
CA SER A 455 12.91 -16.53 -5.91
C SER A 455 13.27 -15.18 -6.56
N GLY A 456 13.16 -14.07 -5.81
CA GLY A 456 13.53 -12.74 -6.29
C GLY A 456 15.03 -12.63 -6.62
N SER A 457 15.88 -13.18 -5.76
CA SER A 457 17.33 -13.24 -5.95
C SER A 457 17.73 -14.05 -7.18
N GLN A 458 17.04 -15.16 -7.47
CA GLN A 458 17.26 -15.91 -8.72
C GLN A 458 16.86 -15.07 -9.95
N ARG A 459 15.67 -14.45 -9.95
CA ARG A 459 15.23 -13.57 -11.04
C ARG A 459 16.27 -12.48 -11.31
N ASP A 460 16.67 -11.74 -10.28
CA ASP A 460 17.63 -10.65 -10.39
C ASP A 460 18.99 -11.12 -10.92
N ARG A 461 19.44 -12.33 -10.53
CA ARG A 461 20.66 -12.94 -11.05
C ARG A 461 20.53 -13.31 -12.54
N GLU A 462 19.39 -13.83 -12.96
CA GLU A 462 19.13 -14.18 -14.37
C GLU A 462 18.94 -12.93 -15.25
N GLU A 463 18.27 -11.89 -14.75
CA GLU A 463 18.13 -10.59 -15.42
C GLU A 463 19.49 -9.89 -15.56
N LYS A 464 20.30 -9.86 -14.48
CA LYS A 464 21.70 -9.36 -14.54
C LYS A 464 22.55 -10.19 -15.51
N GLY A 465 22.32 -11.50 -15.61
CA GLY A 465 22.93 -12.38 -16.61
C GLY A 465 22.59 -11.94 -18.03
N LYS A 466 21.30 -11.94 -18.38
CA LYS A 466 20.77 -11.52 -19.69
C LYS A 466 21.23 -10.10 -20.07
N PHE A 467 21.26 -9.17 -19.12
CA PHE A 467 21.76 -7.81 -19.32
C PHE A 467 23.27 -7.77 -19.61
N ARG A 468 24.08 -8.53 -18.84
CA ARG A 468 25.53 -8.64 -19.04
C ARG A 468 25.89 -9.31 -20.36
N ASP A 469 25.11 -10.30 -20.78
CA ASP A 469 25.29 -10.98 -22.07
C ASP A 469 24.89 -10.07 -23.23
N GLY A 470 23.85 -9.24 -23.05
CA GLY A 470 23.50 -8.15 -23.98
C GLY A 470 24.60 -7.08 -24.11
N LEU A 471 25.30 -6.75 -23.02
CA LEU A 471 26.49 -5.90 -23.07
C LEU A 471 27.67 -6.58 -23.77
N ARG A 472 27.95 -7.85 -23.48
CA ARG A 472 29.03 -8.62 -24.15
C ARG A 472 28.79 -8.78 -25.65
N GLY A 473 27.55 -9.08 -26.07
CA GLY A 473 27.19 -9.16 -27.49
C GLY A 473 27.34 -7.84 -28.26
N ARG A 474 27.38 -6.70 -27.57
CA ARG A 474 27.65 -5.38 -28.15
C ARG A 474 29.13 -4.96 -28.07
N ALA A 475 29.92 -5.60 -27.20
CA ALA A 475 31.36 -5.38 -27.04
C ALA A 475 32.21 -6.36 -27.87
N SER A 476 31.71 -7.55 -28.24
CA SER A 476 32.43 -8.54 -29.04
C SER A 476 32.40 -8.23 -30.55
N GLY A 477 32.77 -7.00 -30.91
CA GLY A 477 33.02 -6.58 -32.29
C GLY A 477 34.37 -7.06 -32.86
N SER A 478 34.93 -8.17 -32.37
CA SER A 478 36.15 -8.82 -32.89
C SER A 478 36.57 -10.07 -32.09
N VAL A 479 36.05 -11.25 -32.42
CA VAL A 479 36.77 -12.52 -32.17
C VAL A 479 36.63 -13.41 -33.39
N GLY A 480 37.77 -13.86 -33.93
CA GLY A 480 37.82 -14.56 -35.22
C GLY A 480 37.16 -15.93 -35.21
N MET A 481 36.47 -16.23 -36.31
CA MET A 481 35.99 -17.57 -36.67
C MET A 481 37.18 -18.54 -36.79
N LYS A 482 37.50 -19.25 -35.71
CA LYS A 482 38.56 -20.27 -35.70
C LYS A 482 38.07 -21.50 -36.47
N ARG A 483 38.29 -21.50 -37.80
CA ARG A 483 37.92 -22.62 -38.68
C ARG A 483 38.69 -23.87 -38.22
N LYS A 484 37.98 -24.89 -37.75
CA LYS A 484 38.54 -26.23 -37.59
C LYS A 484 38.77 -26.78 -38.99
N ARG A 485 40.03 -27.00 -39.37
CA ARG A 485 40.39 -27.73 -40.58
C ARG A 485 40.31 -29.21 -40.23
N GLU A 486 39.40 -29.92 -40.87
CA GLU A 486 39.42 -31.37 -40.95
C GLU A 486 39.64 -31.69 -42.44
N ASP A 487 40.71 -32.44 -42.72
CA ASP A 487 41.03 -32.86 -44.08
C ASP A 487 40.03 -33.95 -44.52
N GLY A 488 39.73 -34.00 -45.83
CA GLY A 488 38.49 -34.62 -46.32
C GLY A 488 38.61 -36.07 -46.79
N GLU A 489 37.44 -36.66 -47.06
CA GLU A 489 37.27 -37.76 -48.01
C GLU A 489 35.88 -37.66 -48.66
N GLU A 490 35.69 -38.33 -49.81
CA GLU A 490 34.60 -38.05 -50.75
C GLU A 490 33.29 -38.81 -50.49
N GLY A 491 32.17 -38.24 -50.91
CA GLY A 491 30.86 -38.90 -50.88
C GLY A 491 29.74 -38.06 -51.51
N ALA A 492 29.27 -38.45 -52.71
CA ALA A 492 28.30 -37.67 -53.48
C ALA A 492 26.83 -37.94 -53.07
N GLY A 493 25.98 -36.90 -53.16
CA GLY A 493 24.51 -37.03 -53.00
C GLY A 493 23.81 -35.67 -52.90
N GLU A 494 22.84 -35.39 -53.78
CA GLU A 494 22.15 -34.09 -53.86
C GLU A 494 21.14 -33.83 -52.71
N VAL A 495 20.77 -32.55 -52.48
CA VAL A 495 19.39 -32.04 -52.70
C VAL A 495 19.24 -30.52 -52.41
N LYS A 496 18.74 -29.82 -53.44
CA LYS A 496 18.00 -28.53 -53.54
C LYS A 496 17.93 -27.53 -52.36
N LYS A 497 18.29 -26.28 -52.65
CA LYS A 497 18.10 -25.06 -51.84
C LYS A 497 16.63 -24.78 -51.44
N LYS A 498 16.40 -24.33 -50.20
CA LYS A 498 15.28 -23.45 -49.83
C LYS A 498 15.79 -22.14 -49.18
N LYS A 499 15.01 -21.07 -49.33
CA LYS A 499 15.43 -19.68 -49.13
C LYS A 499 15.51 -19.29 -47.64
N VAL A 500 16.59 -18.62 -47.25
CA VAL A 500 16.66 -17.84 -46.01
C VAL A 500 15.89 -16.53 -46.22
N TYR A 501 15.02 -16.17 -45.28
CA TYR A 501 14.27 -14.90 -45.29
C TYR A 501 14.44 -14.23 -43.93
N GLY A 502 14.67 -12.90 -43.91
CA GLY A 502 14.71 -12.12 -42.68
C GLY A 502 16.10 -11.62 -42.24
N GLN A 503 16.76 -10.80 -43.06
CA GLN A 503 17.67 -9.77 -42.49
C GLN A 503 16.82 -8.68 -41.82
N PRO A 504 17.19 -8.18 -40.62
CA PRO A 504 16.51 -7.05 -40.00
C PRO A 504 16.62 -5.78 -40.85
N LYS A 505 15.51 -5.07 -41.05
CA LYS A 505 15.48 -3.79 -41.77
C LYS A 505 16.19 -2.71 -40.93
N GLY A 506 17.05 -1.91 -41.57
CA GLY A 506 17.70 -0.76 -40.94
C GLY A 506 16.73 0.37 -40.55
N PRO A 507 17.17 1.31 -39.70
CA PRO A 507 16.32 2.38 -39.19
C PRO A 507 15.81 3.35 -40.27
N ASN A 508 14.60 3.86 -40.05
CA ASN A 508 13.81 4.71 -40.95
C ASN A 508 14.52 6.06 -41.27
N PRO A 509 14.76 6.42 -42.55
CA PRO A 509 15.65 7.53 -42.94
C PRO A 509 15.03 8.95 -42.86
N LEU A 510 14.14 9.22 -41.90
CA LEU A 510 13.41 10.50 -41.74
C LEU A 510 13.79 11.31 -40.49
N SER A 511 14.91 11.00 -39.84
CA SER A 511 15.36 11.71 -38.63
C SER A 511 16.86 12.04 -38.62
N VAL A 512 17.33 12.73 -39.67
CA VAL A 512 18.56 13.52 -39.65
C VAL A 512 18.30 14.85 -40.35
N LYS A 513 18.24 15.95 -39.59
CA LYS A 513 18.19 17.31 -40.16
C LYS A 513 19.55 17.62 -40.80
N LYS A 514 19.58 17.98 -42.09
CA LYS A 514 20.80 18.44 -42.78
C LYS A 514 21.03 19.94 -42.57
N ALA A 515 22.30 20.33 -42.53
CA ALA A 515 22.76 21.69 -42.27
C ALA A 515 22.57 22.64 -43.47
N LYS A 516 22.72 23.94 -43.23
CA LYS A 516 22.41 25.06 -44.16
C LYS A 516 23.66 25.92 -44.41
N LYS A 517 23.92 26.28 -45.68
CA LYS A 517 24.73 27.43 -46.17
C LYS A 517 24.32 27.71 -47.62
N GLU A 518 23.79 28.90 -47.92
CA GLU A 518 24.45 30.13 -48.42
C GLU A 518 24.44 30.24 -49.96
N GLY A 519 23.66 31.23 -50.46
CA GLY A 519 23.65 31.79 -51.81
C GLY A 519 22.39 31.54 -52.67
N GLU A 520 21.98 32.41 -53.62
CA GLU A 520 22.19 33.87 -53.83
C GLU A 520 21.14 34.45 -54.83
N GLY A 521 20.76 35.74 -54.68
CA GLY A 521 19.92 36.52 -55.62
C GLY A 521 18.42 36.13 -55.74
N VAL A 522 17.44 37.00 -56.03
CA VAL A 522 17.40 38.45 -56.37
C VAL A 522 16.14 39.11 -55.72
N VAL A 523 16.09 40.44 -55.70
CA VAL A 523 15.27 41.31 -54.80
C VAL A 523 13.92 41.78 -55.41
N ARG A 524 12.93 42.06 -54.52
CA ARG A 524 11.85 43.08 -54.56
C ARG A 524 10.40 42.55 -54.55
N LYS A 525 9.38 43.25 -54.00
CA LYS A 525 9.28 44.10 -52.78
C LYS A 525 7.78 44.46 -52.55
N VAL A 526 7.30 44.41 -51.28
CA VAL A 526 6.11 45.09 -50.70
C VAL A 526 4.71 44.92 -51.35
N ARG A 527 3.76 44.31 -50.64
CA ARG A 527 2.66 45.00 -49.89
C ARG A 527 1.67 44.02 -49.24
N ALA A 528 1.32 44.32 -47.99
CA ALA A 528 0.09 43.85 -47.31
C ALA A 528 -1.06 44.86 -47.62
N PRO A 529 -2.29 44.75 -47.08
CA PRO A 529 -2.86 43.73 -46.17
C PRO A 529 -4.28 43.24 -46.58
N ARG A 530 -4.90 42.35 -45.78
CA ARG A 530 -6.24 42.48 -45.15
C ARG A 530 -6.95 41.14 -44.89
N GLU A 531 -7.97 41.24 -44.05
CA GLU A 531 -8.73 40.18 -43.40
C GLU A 531 -9.92 39.65 -44.22
N ARG A 532 -10.51 38.57 -43.68
CA ARG A 532 -11.94 38.28 -43.58
C ARG A 532 -12.65 37.49 -44.70
N SER A 533 -13.14 36.33 -44.24
CA SER A 533 -14.49 35.76 -44.46
C SER A 533 -14.94 35.16 -45.81
N GLU A 534 -15.68 34.05 -45.62
CA GLU A 534 -16.82 33.54 -46.40
C GLU A 534 -16.66 32.52 -47.55
N LYS A 535 -17.50 31.48 -47.42
CA LYS A 535 -18.32 30.78 -48.43
C LYS A 535 -17.70 29.83 -49.48
N SER A 536 -17.98 28.54 -49.24
CA SER A 536 -18.82 27.63 -50.05
C SER A 536 -18.66 27.51 -51.59
N GLU A 537 -18.34 26.28 -52.00
CA GLU A 537 -19.05 25.43 -52.99
C GLU A 537 -18.79 25.49 -54.52
N LYS A 538 -19.11 24.31 -55.14
CA LYS A 538 -19.20 23.90 -56.56
C LYS A 538 -17.89 23.69 -57.36
N SER A 539 -17.83 22.78 -58.34
CA SER A 539 -18.74 21.72 -58.89
C SER A 539 -17.88 20.65 -59.62
N GLU A 540 -18.31 19.46 -60.07
CA GLU A 540 -19.32 19.05 -61.10
C GLU A 540 -19.62 17.51 -60.96
N LYS A 541 -20.86 17.00 -61.09
CA LYS A 541 -21.65 16.55 -62.29
C LYS A 541 -21.19 15.16 -62.82
N SER A 542 -22.00 14.20 -63.31
CA SER A 542 -23.43 14.03 -63.69
C SER A 542 -24.00 12.68 -63.12
N GLU A 543 -25.20 12.13 -63.37
CA GLU A 543 -26.27 12.37 -64.38
C GLU A 543 -27.67 11.86 -63.90
N GLU A 544 -28.69 12.15 -64.71
CA GLU A 544 -30.16 11.98 -64.62
C GLU A 544 -30.72 10.60 -64.17
N GLY A 545 -31.97 10.40 -63.75
CA GLY A 545 -33.19 11.24 -63.58
C GLY A 545 -34.34 10.31 -63.11
N GLY A 546 -35.55 10.70 -62.72
CA GLY A 546 -36.19 12.01 -62.52
C GLY A 546 -37.67 11.79 -62.11
N ALA A 547 -38.24 12.78 -61.40
CA ALA A 547 -39.66 13.21 -61.39
C ALA A 547 -40.79 12.26 -60.94
N ASP A 548 -41.81 12.65 -60.15
CA ASP A 548 -42.09 13.84 -59.29
C ASP A 548 -43.01 13.36 -58.14
N GLY A 549 -42.97 13.90 -56.92
CA GLY A 549 -43.92 14.95 -56.44
C GLY A 549 -45.17 14.34 -55.77
N GLU A 550 -45.88 14.95 -54.81
CA GLU A 550 -45.60 16.08 -53.91
C GLU A 550 -46.63 16.02 -52.73
N ALA A 551 -46.28 16.61 -51.59
CA ALA A 551 -47.20 17.17 -50.56
C ALA A 551 -48.15 16.28 -49.70
N ALA A 552 -48.56 16.95 -48.60
CA ALA A 552 -49.73 16.74 -47.75
C ALA A 552 -49.64 15.87 -46.47
N GLU A 553 -50.00 16.51 -45.37
CA GLU A 553 -50.17 15.96 -44.02
C GLU A 553 -51.40 15.05 -43.93
N GLY A 554 -51.38 14.07 -43.02
CA GLY A 554 -52.54 13.21 -42.77
C GLY A 554 -52.45 12.45 -41.44
N GLU A 555 -53.34 12.79 -40.50
CA GLU A 555 -53.54 11.99 -39.29
C GLU A 555 -54.09 10.59 -39.61
N VAL A 556 -53.44 9.54 -39.10
CA VAL A 556 -54.16 8.29 -38.76
C VAL A 556 -53.72 7.79 -37.39
N LYS A 557 -54.59 7.95 -36.40
CA LYS A 557 -54.41 7.35 -35.07
C LYS A 557 -54.88 5.89 -35.04
N LYS A 558 -53.97 5.02 -34.60
CA LYS A 558 -54.23 3.83 -33.75
C LYS A 558 -55.22 2.76 -34.25
N LYS A 559 -54.69 1.58 -34.56
CA LYS A 559 -55.16 0.32 -33.94
C LYS A 559 -54.01 -0.55 -33.44
N THR A 560 -53.61 -0.29 -32.20
CA THR A 560 -52.99 -1.32 -31.34
C THR A 560 -54.06 -2.32 -30.89
N ARG A 561 -53.71 -3.60 -30.73
CA ARG A 561 -53.66 -4.30 -29.40
C ARG A 561 -53.61 -5.82 -29.53
N ARG A 562 -52.62 -6.38 -28.80
CA ARG A 562 -52.74 -7.43 -27.77
C ARG A 562 -53.86 -8.48 -27.93
N LYS A 563 -53.49 -9.73 -27.65
CA LYS A 563 -54.10 -10.46 -26.51
C LYS A 563 -53.11 -11.40 -25.82
N ARG A 564 -52.92 -11.19 -24.52
CA ARG A 564 -52.68 -12.30 -23.58
C ARG A 564 -53.98 -13.12 -23.53
N LYS A 565 -53.92 -14.42 -23.27
CA LYS A 565 -55.08 -15.17 -22.78
C LYS A 565 -54.67 -15.92 -21.51
N ALA A 566 -55.35 -15.62 -20.42
CA ALA A 566 -55.33 -16.43 -19.21
C ALA A 566 -56.23 -17.67 -19.40
N GLY A 567 -56.31 -18.53 -18.39
CA GLY A 567 -57.20 -19.69 -18.40
C GLY A 567 -58.69 -19.34 -18.52
N ALA A 568 -59.51 -20.37 -18.68
CA ALA A 568 -60.96 -20.32 -18.60
C ALA A 568 -61.43 -21.52 -17.77
N GLY A 569 -62.50 -21.34 -16.99
CA GLY A 569 -63.16 -22.40 -16.24
C GLY A 569 -64.66 -22.14 -16.10
N ALA A 570 -65.43 -23.22 -16.11
CA ALA A 570 -66.85 -23.41 -15.72
C ALA A 570 -67.22 -24.85 -16.14
N GLY A 571 -68.03 -25.65 -15.44
CA GLY A 571 -68.70 -25.52 -14.13
C GLY A 571 -69.61 -26.74 -13.86
N ALA A 572 -70.20 -26.84 -12.65
CA ALA A 572 -71.03 -27.94 -12.10
C ALA A 572 -70.29 -29.27 -11.78
N GLY A 573 -70.58 -29.99 -10.69
CA GLY A 573 -71.48 -29.74 -9.53
C GLY A 573 -71.42 -30.91 -8.51
N GLU A 574 -71.91 -30.70 -7.27
CA GLU A 574 -72.09 -31.71 -6.17
C GLU A 574 -70.78 -32.36 -5.62
N GLY A 575 -70.61 -32.77 -4.35
CA GLY A 575 -71.39 -32.62 -3.10
C GLY A 575 -70.62 -33.22 -1.88
N GLU A 576 -71.03 -32.84 -0.65
CA GLU A 576 -70.82 -33.48 0.68
C GLU A 576 -69.41 -33.73 1.33
N GLY A 577 -69.39 -33.57 2.68
CA GLY A 577 -68.40 -34.14 3.63
C GLY A 577 -67.10 -33.34 3.91
N GLY A 578 -66.60 -33.17 5.14
CA GLY A 578 -67.14 -33.53 6.46
C GLY A 578 -66.05 -33.70 7.56
N ALA A 579 -65.90 -32.69 8.43
CA ALA A 579 -65.27 -32.74 9.78
C ALA A 579 -63.72 -32.97 9.97
N PRO A 580 -63.13 -32.63 11.15
CA PRO A 580 -61.67 -32.47 11.38
C PRO A 580 -61.12 -33.28 12.62
N VAL A 581 -60.17 -32.69 13.39
CA VAL A 581 -59.53 -33.15 14.68
C VAL A 581 -58.42 -34.22 14.48
N ALA A 582 -57.31 -34.38 15.22
CA ALA A 582 -56.69 -33.84 16.48
C ALA A 582 -55.16 -33.56 16.25
N ALA A 583 -54.33 -32.91 17.07
CA ALA A 583 -54.30 -32.49 18.49
C ALA A 583 -53.86 -33.53 19.56
N GLU A 584 -52.53 -33.66 19.76
CA GLU A 584 -51.80 -34.11 20.99
C GLU A 584 -50.33 -33.61 20.82
N ALA A 585 -49.57 -32.99 21.75
CA ALA A 585 -49.57 -32.80 23.21
C ALA A 585 -48.65 -33.77 24.00
N ALA A 586 -47.56 -33.21 24.55
CA ALA A 586 -46.72 -33.64 25.68
C ALA A 586 -46.07 -35.04 25.70
N ASP A 587 -44.76 -35.09 25.99
CA ASP A 587 -44.28 -35.57 27.30
C ASP A 587 -42.86 -35.03 27.62
N ALA A 588 -42.44 -35.11 28.88
CA ALA A 588 -41.15 -34.65 29.40
C ALA A 588 -40.50 -35.68 30.34
N GLY A 589 -39.17 -35.67 30.42
CA GLY A 589 -38.33 -36.46 31.33
C GLY A 589 -36.90 -36.51 30.76
N GLU A 590 -35.88 -35.89 31.38
CA GLU A 590 -35.25 -36.23 32.67
C GLU A 590 -34.76 -37.69 32.75
N GLY A 591 -33.47 -37.88 33.09
CA GLY A 591 -33.00 -39.18 33.61
C GLY A 591 -31.65 -39.72 33.09
N MET A 592 -30.56 -39.14 33.58
CA MET A 592 -29.45 -39.85 34.26
C MET A 592 -28.55 -40.88 33.53
N GLU A 593 -27.25 -40.69 33.79
CA GLU A 593 -26.07 -41.58 33.76
C GLU A 593 -26.20 -43.06 33.30
N ALA A 594 -25.38 -43.42 32.30
CA ALA A 594 -24.33 -44.47 32.40
C ALA A 594 -23.32 -44.36 31.24
#